data_AF-A0A9X1N8Y3-F1
#
_entry.id   AF-A0A9X1N8Y3-F1
#
_cell.length_a   1.000
_cell.length_b   1.000
_cell.length_c   1.000
_cell.angle_alpha   90.00
_cell.angle_beta   90.00
_cell.angle_gamma   90.00
#
_symmetry.space_group_name_H-M   'P 1'
#
loop_
_entity.id
_entity.type
_entity.pdbx_description
1 polymer ?
#
loop_
_entity_poly.entity_id
_entity_poly.type
_entity_poly.pdbx_seq_one_letter_code
_entity_poly.pdbx_strand_id
1 'polypeptide(L)'
;MKLGLTTMTGKLVASVAVLGSAAAVASLGTFGTFTSSTDAATTVATGTVAIALGTPGSAANRLTIGASGLVPGDTMQRAVDLSNTGNQNLASIVLTTTATTSSVLNTDATNGLQLKIESCPTAWTEGGTAPAYTYTCTGATTKLNATGVIQTNQALTGLSALTANGTDHLLVTLSLPQTADNTFQTKSSTINFNFLGTQRVGTSK
;
A
#
# COMPACT_ATOMS: atom_id res chain seq x y z
N MET A 1 89.35 -11.24 16.51
CA MET A 1 88.45 -10.49 17.41
C MET A 1 87.11 -11.20 17.37
N LYS A 2 86.90 -12.15 18.28
CA LYS A 2 85.96 -12.07 19.42
C LYS A 2 84.49 -11.97 19.02
N LEU A 3 83.82 -13.08 19.33
CA LEU A 3 82.39 -13.37 19.48
C LEU A 3 81.49 -12.19 19.87
N GLY A 4 80.26 -12.21 19.36
CA GLY A 4 79.09 -11.91 20.20
C GLY A 4 77.94 -11.21 19.47
N LEU A 5 77.02 -11.96 18.87
CA LEU A 5 75.62 -11.51 18.80
C LEU A 5 74.75 -12.53 19.56
N THR A 6 74.46 -12.17 20.80
CA THR A 6 73.56 -12.85 21.72
C THR A 6 72.11 -12.70 21.24
N THR A 7 71.53 -13.82 20.83
CA THR A 7 70.26 -14.41 21.29
C THR A 7 69.08 -13.49 21.69
N MET A 8 67.91 -13.72 21.06
CA MET A 8 66.65 -14.23 21.66
C MET A 8 65.42 -13.80 20.80
N THR A 9 64.78 -14.70 20.03
CA THR A 9 63.51 -15.41 20.34
C THR A 9 62.27 -14.58 19.97
N GLY A 10 61.25 -14.99 19.20
CA GLY A 10 60.78 -16.22 18.53
C GLY A 10 59.65 -15.78 17.56
N LYS A 11 59.03 -16.58 16.70
CA LYS A 11 58.73 -18.01 16.69
C LYS A 11 58.72 -18.52 15.24
N LEU A 12 59.17 -19.76 15.12
CA LEU A 12 59.33 -20.57 13.93
C LEU A 12 58.05 -21.39 13.70
N VAL A 13 57.49 -21.39 12.48
CA VAL A 13 56.75 -22.53 11.88
C VAL A 13 57.02 -22.44 10.37
N ALA A 14 58.16 -22.93 9.88
CA ALA A 14 58.38 -24.29 9.39
C ALA A 14 57.44 -24.69 8.23
N SER A 15 57.90 -24.48 7.00
CA SER A 15 57.41 -25.18 5.80
C SER A 15 58.63 -25.71 5.05
N VAL A 16 58.80 -27.02 5.12
CA VAL A 16 59.93 -27.75 4.52
C VAL A 16 59.62 -28.07 3.06
N ALA A 17 60.63 -27.79 2.24
CA ALA A 17 61.01 -28.21 0.88
C ALA A 17 60.32 -29.48 0.30
N VAL A 18 60.23 -29.68 -1.02
CA VAL A 18 61.37 -29.96 -1.94
C VAL A 18 60.88 -29.96 -3.41
N LEU A 19 61.53 -29.11 -4.23
CA LEU A 19 62.16 -29.30 -5.55
C LEU A 19 61.63 -30.31 -6.59
N GLY A 20 61.57 -29.85 -7.86
CA GLY A 20 61.58 -30.69 -9.07
C GLY A 20 61.62 -29.86 -10.36
N SER A 21 62.81 -29.72 -10.94
CA SER A 21 63.21 -28.86 -12.07
C SER A 21 62.79 -29.34 -13.48
N ALA A 22 62.49 -28.39 -14.39
CA ALA A 22 62.71 -28.57 -15.83
C ALA A 22 62.99 -27.22 -16.57
N ALA A 23 64.23 -27.13 -17.09
CA ALA A 23 64.78 -26.40 -18.24
C ALA A 23 64.35 -24.95 -18.58
N ALA A 24 65.34 -24.07 -18.66
CA ALA A 24 65.27 -22.67 -19.12
C ALA A 24 65.37 -22.55 -20.64
N VAL A 25 64.62 -21.60 -21.24
CA VAL A 25 65.08 -20.73 -22.34
C VAL A 25 64.34 -19.39 -22.32
N ALA A 26 65.09 -18.33 -22.57
CA ALA A 26 64.72 -16.93 -22.46
C ALA A 26 63.86 -16.40 -23.62
N SER A 27 62.94 -15.45 -23.33
CA SER A 27 62.69 -14.28 -24.18
C SER A 27 61.57 -13.39 -23.63
N LEU A 28 61.94 -12.19 -23.18
CA LEU A 28 61.24 -10.90 -23.33
C LEU A 28 59.70 -10.87 -23.16
N GLY A 29 59.24 -10.43 -22.00
CA GLY A 29 57.85 -10.01 -21.79
C GLY A 29 57.66 -9.38 -20.41
N THR A 30 57.79 -8.05 -20.33
CA THR A 30 57.43 -7.29 -19.13
C THR A 30 55.92 -7.34 -18.95
N PHE A 31 55.41 -8.16 -18.02
CA PHE A 31 54.06 -7.98 -17.49
C PHE A 31 54.05 -8.27 -15.98
N GLY A 32 54.05 -7.19 -15.19
CA GLY A 32 53.74 -7.28 -13.76
C GLY A 32 52.24 -7.51 -13.61
N THR A 33 51.85 -8.71 -13.18
CA THR A 33 50.45 -9.00 -12.88
C THR A 33 50.15 -8.54 -11.45
N PHE A 34 49.78 -7.27 -11.29
CA PHE A 34 49.17 -6.77 -10.05
C PHE A 34 47.65 -6.98 -10.15
N THR A 35 47.17 -8.18 -9.82
CA THR A 35 45.73 -8.44 -9.78
C THR A 35 45.20 -8.02 -8.42
N SER A 36 44.65 -6.81 -8.31
CA SER A 36 43.77 -6.45 -7.21
C SER A 36 42.33 -6.76 -7.60
N SER A 37 41.79 -7.90 -7.16
CA SER A 37 40.35 -8.11 -7.13
C SER A 37 39.83 -7.71 -5.76
N THR A 38 38.81 -6.85 -5.73
CA THR A 38 38.03 -6.59 -4.52
C THR A 38 36.64 -7.14 -4.79
N ASP A 39 36.29 -8.24 -4.13
CA ASP A 39 34.94 -8.80 -4.18
C ASP A 39 34.05 -8.00 -3.24
N ALA A 40 33.11 -7.25 -3.81
CA ALA A 40 32.07 -6.54 -3.08
C ALA A 40 30.70 -7.07 -3.52
N ALA A 41 29.97 -7.70 -2.60
CA ALA A 41 28.59 -8.11 -2.82
C ALA A 41 27.67 -7.09 -2.15
N THR A 42 26.70 -6.58 -2.91
CA THR A 42 25.62 -5.73 -2.39
C THR A 42 24.28 -6.33 -2.79
N THR A 43 23.35 -6.40 -1.83
CA THR A 43 21.99 -6.86 -2.08
C THR A 43 21.12 -5.66 -2.43
N VAL A 44 20.60 -5.62 -3.65
CA VAL A 44 19.63 -4.60 -4.09
C VAL A 44 18.23 -5.22 -4.03
N ALA A 45 17.38 -4.71 -3.14
CA ALA A 45 15.98 -5.10 -3.04
C ALA A 45 15.07 -3.99 -3.58
N THR A 46 14.03 -4.36 -4.34
CA THR A 46 13.03 -3.42 -4.85
C THR A 46 11.91 -3.20 -3.85
N GLY A 47 11.34 -2.00 -3.82
CA GLY A 47 10.16 -1.68 -3.02
C GLY A 47 8.85 -2.11 -3.69
N THR A 48 7.84 -2.47 -2.89
CA THR A 48 6.49 -2.85 -3.32
C THR A 48 5.47 -1.77 -2.94
N VAL A 49 4.47 -1.58 -3.79
CA VAL A 49 3.30 -0.72 -3.55
C VAL A 49 2.06 -1.60 -3.65
N ALA A 50 1.25 -1.63 -2.60
CA ALA A 50 0.03 -2.42 -2.58
C ALA A 50 -1.01 -1.75 -1.66
N ILE A 51 -2.23 -1.59 -2.18
CA ILE A 51 -3.40 -1.20 -1.40
C ILE A 51 -4.28 -2.42 -1.25
N ALA A 52 -4.73 -2.69 -0.03
CA ALA A 52 -5.67 -3.75 0.28
C ALA A 52 -6.87 -3.18 1.02
N LEU A 53 -8.02 -3.84 0.83
CA LEU A 53 -9.19 -3.65 1.67
C LEU A 53 -9.30 -4.83 2.64
N GLY A 54 -10.01 -4.61 3.76
CA GLY A 54 -10.36 -5.70 4.67
C GLY A 54 -11.12 -6.85 3.99
N THR A 55 -11.21 -8.00 4.67
CA THR A 55 -11.88 -9.20 4.14
C THR A 55 -13.35 -8.91 3.83
N PRO A 56 -13.82 -9.13 2.58
CA PRO A 56 -15.20 -8.87 2.19
C PRO A 56 -16.21 -9.60 3.09
N GLY A 57 -17.27 -8.90 3.50
CA GLY A 57 -18.32 -9.43 4.37
C GLY A 57 -17.97 -9.45 5.87
N SER A 58 -16.76 -9.03 6.26
CA SER A 58 -16.40 -8.80 7.67
C SER A 58 -16.66 -7.35 8.09
N ALA A 59 -16.53 -7.04 9.38
CA ALA A 59 -16.61 -5.65 9.87
C ALA A 59 -15.55 -4.73 9.22
N ALA A 60 -14.42 -5.29 8.76
CA ALA A 60 -13.37 -4.56 8.06
C ALA A 60 -13.68 -4.31 6.58
N ASN A 61 -14.75 -4.88 6.01
CA ASN A 61 -15.20 -4.56 4.65
C ASN A 61 -16.65 -4.99 4.41
N ARG A 62 -17.55 -4.01 4.46
CA ARG A 62 -18.98 -4.19 4.19
C ARG A 62 -19.40 -3.68 2.80
N LEU A 63 -18.47 -3.22 1.94
CA LEU A 63 -18.82 -2.62 0.64
C LEU A 63 -19.56 -3.56 -0.31
N THR A 64 -19.45 -4.88 -0.10
CA THR A 64 -20.18 -5.89 -0.89
C THR A 64 -21.62 -6.08 -0.45
N ILE A 65 -22.05 -5.49 0.67
CA ILE A 65 -23.42 -5.59 1.17
C ILE A 65 -24.28 -4.53 0.49
N GLY A 66 -25.12 -4.97 -0.45
CA GLY A 66 -26.11 -4.12 -1.08
C GLY A 66 -27.20 -3.65 -0.12
N ALA A 67 -28.16 -2.95 -0.67
CA ALA A 67 -29.40 -2.63 0.01
C ALA A 67 -30.54 -2.51 -0.98
N SER A 68 -31.76 -2.56 -0.45
CA SER A 68 -32.98 -2.58 -1.22
C SER A 68 -34.02 -1.68 -0.56
N GLY A 69 -35.00 -1.26 -1.35
CA GLY A 69 -36.15 -0.52 -0.83
C GLY A 69 -35.84 0.89 -0.33
N LEU A 70 -34.77 1.53 -0.82
CA LEU A 70 -34.46 2.91 -0.44
C LEU A 70 -35.59 3.87 -0.85
N VAL A 71 -35.96 4.72 0.08
CA VAL A 71 -36.88 5.85 -0.13
C VAL A 71 -36.14 7.18 0.05
N PRO A 72 -36.65 8.29 -0.52
CA PRO A 72 -36.02 9.60 -0.36
C PRO A 72 -35.81 9.96 1.11
N GLY A 73 -34.58 10.34 1.46
CA GLY A 73 -34.13 10.62 2.83
C GLY A 73 -33.36 9.46 3.49
N ASP A 74 -33.41 8.26 2.93
CA ASP A 74 -32.68 7.12 3.48
C ASP A 74 -31.17 7.28 3.36
N THR A 75 -30.48 6.66 4.32
CA THR A 75 -29.02 6.58 4.34
C THR A 75 -28.57 5.16 4.60
N MET A 76 -27.38 4.84 4.09
CA MET A 76 -26.77 3.55 4.23
C MET A 76 -25.30 3.71 4.52
N GLN A 77 -24.81 2.96 5.49
CA GLN A 77 -23.43 3.05 5.94
C GLN A 77 -22.72 1.72 5.75
N ARG A 78 -21.46 1.77 5.31
CA ARG A 78 -20.58 0.60 5.15
C ARG A 78 -19.18 0.97 5.63
N ALA A 79 -18.65 0.21 6.59
CA ALA A 79 -17.27 0.34 7.00
C ALA A 79 -16.33 -0.43 6.05
N VAL A 80 -15.12 0.10 5.87
CA VAL A 80 -14.02 -0.56 5.17
C VAL A 80 -12.68 -0.11 5.73
N ASP A 81 -11.80 -1.07 5.99
CA ASP A 81 -10.39 -0.80 6.29
C ASP A 81 -9.61 -0.71 4.99
N LEU A 82 -8.87 0.37 4.82
CA LEU A 82 -7.98 0.63 3.70
C LEU A 82 -6.54 0.62 4.18
N SER A 83 -5.72 -0.32 3.71
CA SER A 83 -4.35 -0.51 4.19
C SER A 83 -3.33 -0.47 3.06
N ASN A 84 -2.16 0.12 3.34
CA ASN A 84 -0.98 -0.06 2.50
C ASN A 84 -0.17 -1.26 2.98
N THR A 85 -0.27 -2.36 2.24
CA THR A 85 0.42 -3.62 2.53
C THR A 85 1.77 -3.74 1.82
N GLY A 86 2.15 -2.71 1.05
CA GLY A 86 3.48 -2.57 0.48
C GLY A 86 4.51 -2.10 1.51
N ASN A 87 5.79 -2.18 1.14
CA ASN A 87 6.90 -1.69 1.97
C ASN A 87 7.33 -0.25 1.62
N GLN A 88 6.64 0.41 0.69
CA GLN A 88 6.90 1.79 0.28
C GLN A 88 5.76 2.74 0.67
N ASN A 89 6.11 3.99 0.96
CA ASN A 89 5.14 5.08 1.06
C ASN A 89 4.56 5.44 -0.32
N LEU A 90 3.31 5.86 -0.33
CA LEU A 90 2.55 6.27 -1.51
C LEU A 90 2.57 7.78 -1.67
N ALA A 91 2.50 8.24 -2.93
CA ALA A 91 2.36 9.66 -3.23
C ALA A 91 0.91 10.14 -3.05
N SER A 92 -0.05 9.32 -3.48
CA SER A 92 -1.46 9.62 -3.37
C SER A 92 -2.29 8.35 -3.29
N ILE A 93 -3.50 8.48 -2.75
CA ILE A 93 -4.58 7.50 -2.90
C ILE A 93 -5.77 8.24 -3.48
N VAL A 94 -6.33 7.70 -4.57
CA VAL A 94 -7.54 8.24 -5.21
C VAL A 94 -8.66 7.21 -5.20
N LEU A 95 -9.89 7.69 -5.13
CA LEU A 95 -11.11 6.91 -5.28
C LEU A 95 -11.73 7.13 -6.65
N THR A 96 -12.04 6.02 -7.32
CA THR A 96 -12.93 6.00 -8.48
C THR A 96 -14.09 5.07 -8.18
N THR A 97 -15.31 5.53 -8.43
CA THR A 97 -16.51 4.69 -8.31
C THR A 97 -17.20 4.58 -9.66
N THR A 98 -17.58 3.36 -10.02
CA THR A 98 -18.26 3.07 -11.30
C THR A 98 -19.55 2.32 -11.06
N ALA A 99 -20.52 2.45 -11.95
CA ALA A 99 -21.74 1.66 -11.90
C ALA A 99 -21.63 0.47 -12.86
N THR A 100 -21.66 -0.77 -12.35
CA THR A 100 -21.72 -1.98 -13.20
C THR A 100 -23.15 -2.28 -13.65
N THR A 101 -24.13 -1.90 -12.83
CA THR A 101 -25.53 -1.74 -13.20
C THR A 101 -25.89 -0.28 -12.95
N SER A 102 -26.44 0.40 -13.95
CA SER A 102 -26.69 1.85 -13.87
C SER A 102 -28.17 2.20 -13.94
N SER A 103 -28.56 3.25 -13.21
CA SER A 103 -29.88 3.86 -13.22
C SER A 103 -29.79 5.33 -12.82
N VAL A 104 -30.93 6.03 -12.75
CA VAL A 104 -31.02 7.43 -12.29
C VAL A 104 -30.41 7.65 -10.89
N LEU A 105 -30.35 6.60 -10.06
CA LEU A 105 -29.68 6.64 -8.75
C LEU A 105 -28.19 7.03 -8.84
N ASN A 106 -27.52 6.80 -9.96
CA ASN A 106 -26.10 7.14 -10.11
C ASN A 106 -25.81 8.11 -11.27
N THR A 107 -26.78 8.39 -12.14
CA THR A 107 -26.60 9.31 -13.26
C THR A 107 -27.11 10.72 -12.96
N ASP A 108 -28.07 10.87 -12.04
CA ASP A 108 -28.47 12.20 -11.53
C ASP A 108 -27.52 12.61 -10.39
N ALA A 109 -26.67 13.61 -10.65
CA ALA A 109 -25.70 14.11 -9.67
C ALA A 109 -26.34 14.90 -8.52
N THR A 110 -27.56 15.40 -8.69
CA THR A 110 -28.24 16.28 -7.73
C THR A 110 -29.20 15.49 -6.84
N ASN A 111 -30.08 14.70 -7.47
CA ASN A 111 -31.14 13.96 -6.78
C ASN A 111 -30.84 12.47 -6.64
N GLY A 112 -29.79 11.98 -7.31
CA GLY A 112 -29.30 10.61 -7.13
C GLY A 112 -28.49 10.44 -5.84
N LEU A 113 -27.96 9.23 -5.67
CA LEU A 113 -27.19 8.83 -4.51
C LEU A 113 -26.01 9.78 -4.30
N GLN A 114 -25.88 10.25 -3.07
CA GLN A 114 -24.80 11.09 -2.61
C GLN A 114 -23.84 10.26 -1.76
N LEU A 115 -22.54 10.36 -2.06
CA LEU A 115 -21.50 9.63 -1.34
C LEU A 115 -20.83 10.55 -0.33
N LYS A 116 -20.67 10.09 0.90
CA LYS A 116 -19.84 10.72 1.92
C LYS A 116 -18.82 9.69 2.42
N ILE A 117 -17.58 10.11 2.58
CA ILE A 117 -16.50 9.29 3.15
C ILE A 117 -15.91 10.02 4.33
N GLU A 118 -15.77 9.29 5.43
CA GLU A 118 -15.12 9.72 6.66
C GLU A 118 -14.12 8.66 7.12
N SER A 119 -13.08 9.08 7.83
CA SER A 119 -12.20 8.16 8.56
C SER A 119 -12.37 8.31 10.07
N CYS A 120 -12.15 7.22 10.78
CA CYS A 120 -12.03 7.17 12.24
C CYS A 120 -10.60 6.77 12.63
N PRO A 121 -10.02 7.33 13.71
CA PRO A 121 -8.70 6.94 14.19
C PRO A 121 -8.61 5.47 14.65
N THR A 122 -9.75 4.85 14.98
CA THR A 122 -9.87 3.45 15.37
C THR A 122 -10.89 2.74 14.49
N ALA A 123 -10.90 1.41 14.51
CA ALA A 123 -11.95 0.64 13.85
C ALA A 123 -13.35 1.13 14.28
N TRP A 124 -14.26 1.23 13.32
CA TRP A 124 -15.64 1.61 13.59
C TRP A 124 -16.32 0.54 14.43
N THR A 125 -17.03 0.96 15.49
CA THR A 125 -17.86 0.04 16.25
C THR A 125 -19.15 -0.17 15.49
N GLU A 126 -19.33 -1.38 14.95
CA GLU A 126 -20.50 -1.79 14.18
C GLU A 126 -21.66 -2.16 15.10
N GLY A 127 -22.86 -1.68 14.77
CA GLY A 127 -24.13 -2.09 15.34
C GLY A 127 -25.16 -2.41 14.26
N GLY A 128 -26.34 -2.88 14.67
CA GLY A 128 -27.41 -3.29 13.75
C GLY A 128 -27.14 -4.64 13.07
N THR A 129 -27.95 -4.97 12.07
CA THR A 129 -27.86 -6.23 11.31
C THR A 129 -28.02 -5.96 9.81
N ALA A 130 -27.49 -6.85 8.97
CA ALA A 130 -27.60 -6.67 7.52
C ALA A 130 -29.07 -6.54 7.08
N PRO A 131 -29.38 -5.61 6.14
CA PRO A 131 -28.47 -4.65 5.49
C PRO A 131 -28.34 -3.29 6.22
N ALA A 132 -29.00 -3.13 7.37
CA ALA A 132 -29.12 -1.90 8.16
C ALA A 132 -28.07 -1.79 9.27
N TYR A 133 -26.79 -1.76 8.88
CA TYR A 133 -25.68 -1.50 9.80
C TYR A 133 -25.61 -0.03 10.22
N THR A 134 -25.14 0.20 11.45
CA THR A 134 -24.84 1.52 12.02
C THR A 134 -23.43 1.53 12.56
N TYR A 135 -22.81 2.71 12.63
CA TYR A 135 -21.41 2.82 13.04
C TYR A 135 -21.16 3.99 13.97
N THR A 136 -20.39 3.75 15.02
CA THR A 136 -19.90 4.79 15.94
C THR A 136 -18.37 4.82 15.93
N CYS A 137 -17.81 6.03 15.86
CA CYS A 137 -16.37 6.25 15.93
C CYS A 137 -15.97 6.64 17.36
N THR A 138 -14.94 5.98 17.88
CA THR A 138 -14.29 6.37 19.14
C THR A 138 -13.17 7.35 18.84
N GLY A 139 -13.53 8.62 18.65
CA GLY A 139 -12.59 9.70 18.32
C GLY A 139 -13.20 10.76 17.42
N ALA A 140 -12.37 11.71 16.97
CA ALA A 140 -12.79 12.71 15.99
C ALA A 140 -12.74 12.12 14.59
N THR A 141 -13.84 12.20 13.85
CA THR A 141 -13.87 11.79 12.45
C THR A 141 -13.21 12.83 11.57
N THR A 142 -12.49 12.36 10.53
CA THR A 142 -11.99 13.23 9.46
C THR A 142 -12.84 13.05 8.24
N LYS A 143 -13.38 14.15 7.69
CA LYS A 143 -14.15 14.12 6.45
C LYS A 143 -13.19 14.05 5.26
N LEU A 144 -13.35 13.03 4.43
CA LEU A 144 -12.55 12.82 3.21
C LEU A 144 -13.33 13.17 1.93
N ASN A 145 -14.62 13.50 2.11
CA ASN A 145 -15.65 14.02 1.19
C ASN A 145 -15.73 13.47 -0.25
N ALA A 146 -16.98 13.23 -0.67
CA ALA A 146 -17.39 13.15 -2.06
C ALA A 146 -18.79 13.79 -2.20
N THR A 147 -19.22 14.08 -3.43
CA THR A 147 -20.57 14.55 -3.80
C THR A 147 -20.96 13.88 -5.11
N GLY A 148 -22.17 13.35 -5.19
CA GLY A 148 -22.56 12.34 -6.18
C GLY A 148 -21.91 10.98 -5.92
N VAL A 149 -22.57 9.89 -6.29
CA VAL A 149 -22.04 8.54 -6.02
C VAL A 149 -20.94 8.12 -6.99
N ILE A 150 -20.89 8.69 -8.20
CA ILE A 150 -19.85 8.42 -9.21
C ILE A 150 -18.71 9.43 -9.04
N GLN A 151 -17.51 8.89 -8.83
CA GLN A 151 -16.28 9.63 -8.56
C GLN A 151 -15.24 9.25 -9.59
N THR A 152 -14.46 10.23 -10.04
CA THR A 152 -13.36 10.04 -10.98
C THR A 152 -12.07 10.56 -10.37
N ASN A 153 -11.18 9.66 -9.97
CA ASN A 153 -9.88 9.99 -9.37
C ASN A 153 -9.98 11.01 -8.20
N GLN A 154 -11.02 10.89 -7.37
CA GLN A 154 -11.20 11.74 -6.21
C GLN A 154 -10.05 11.51 -5.24
N ALA A 155 -9.20 12.52 -5.03
CA ALA A 155 -8.09 12.43 -4.09
C ALA A 155 -8.62 12.30 -2.65
N LEU A 156 -8.07 11.34 -1.91
CA LEU A 156 -8.30 11.18 -0.48
C LEU A 156 -7.05 11.62 0.27
N THR A 157 -7.16 12.68 1.06
CA THR A 157 -6.02 13.31 1.75
C THR A 157 -6.01 12.98 3.24
N GLY A 158 -4.83 13.02 3.87
CA GLY A 158 -4.71 12.78 5.32
C GLY A 158 -4.87 11.32 5.73
N LEU A 159 -4.70 10.40 4.78
CA LEU A 159 -4.76 8.95 5.01
C LEU A 159 -3.46 8.43 5.63
N SER A 160 -3.60 7.61 6.66
CA SER A 160 -2.51 6.86 7.29
C SER A 160 -1.89 5.86 6.31
N ALA A 161 -2.71 5.27 5.43
CA ALA A 161 -2.29 4.35 4.37
C ALA A 161 -1.37 4.99 3.32
N LEU A 162 -1.13 6.30 3.34
CA LEU A 162 -0.04 6.89 2.55
C LEU A 162 1.34 6.41 3.01
N THR A 163 1.44 5.95 4.25
CA THR A 163 2.66 5.35 4.81
C THR A 163 2.61 3.83 4.73
N ALA A 164 3.76 3.19 4.55
CA ALA A 164 3.86 1.72 4.54
C ALA A 164 3.29 1.14 5.85
N ASN A 165 2.45 0.11 5.74
CA ASN A 165 1.72 -0.54 6.84
C ASN A 165 0.65 0.34 7.53
N GLY A 166 0.40 1.56 7.04
CA GLY A 166 -0.68 2.40 7.53
C GLY A 166 -2.05 1.83 7.16
N THR A 167 -3.04 2.02 8.05
CA THR A 167 -4.43 1.62 7.83
C THR A 167 -5.37 2.75 8.21
N ASP A 168 -6.37 3.00 7.38
CA ASP A 168 -7.46 3.94 7.65
C ASP A 168 -8.78 3.18 7.79
N HIS A 169 -9.54 3.52 8.84
CA HIS A 169 -10.86 2.96 9.10
C HIS A 169 -11.91 3.86 8.49
N LEU A 170 -12.34 3.54 7.27
CA LEU A 170 -13.23 4.38 6.48
C LEU A 170 -14.70 4.00 6.71
N LEU A 171 -15.56 5.01 6.72
CA LEU A 171 -17.00 4.86 6.66
C LEU A 171 -17.51 5.48 5.36
N VAL A 172 -18.09 4.64 4.52
CA VAL A 172 -18.79 5.02 3.30
C VAL A 172 -20.26 5.18 3.63
N THR A 173 -20.80 6.37 3.45
CA THR A 173 -22.24 6.65 3.58
C THR A 173 -22.82 7.00 2.22
N LEU A 174 -23.85 6.27 1.79
CA LEU A 174 -24.69 6.64 0.66
C LEU A 174 -26.00 7.20 1.17
N SER A 175 -26.46 8.31 0.59
CA SER A 175 -27.74 8.94 0.94
C SER A 175 -28.56 9.15 -0.31
N LEU A 176 -29.85 8.81 -0.28
CA LEU A 176 -30.79 9.21 -1.32
C LEU A 176 -31.42 10.56 -0.89
N PRO A 177 -31.19 11.66 -1.62
CA PRO A 177 -31.75 12.97 -1.27
C PRO A 177 -33.28 12.93 -1.15
N GLN A 178 -33.83 13.77 -0.25
CA GLN A 178 -35.28 13.92 -0.09
C GLN A 178 -35.95 14.53 -1.34
N THR A 179 -35.17 15.16 -2.22
CA THR A 179 -35.61 15.71 -3.51
C THR A 179 -35.75 14.65 -4.61
N ALA A 180 -35.37 13.40 -4.37
CA ALA A 180 -35.61 12.30 -5.29
C ALA A 180 -37.12 12.06 -5.46
N ASP A 181 -37.60 12.09 -6.69
CA ASP A 181 -39.02 11.93 -7.02
C ASP A 181 -39.39 10.49 -7.40
N ASN A 182 -40.62 10.28 -7.90
CA ASN A 182 -41.11 8.96 -8.28
C ASN A 182 -40.32 8.31 -9.44
N THR A 183 -39.47 9.04 -10.17
CA THR A 183 -38.62 8.44 -11.22
C THR A 183 -37.53 7.52 -10.64
N PHE A 184 -37.19 7.70 -9.35
CA PHE A 184 -36.24 6.88 -8.61
C PHE A 184 -36.85 5.59 -8.06
N GLN A 185 -38.18 5.45 -8.08
CA GLN A 185 -38.85 4.27 -7.55
C GLN A 185 -38.46 3.01 -8.33
N THR A 186 -38.25 1.89 -7.62
CA THR A 186 -37.88 0.56 -8.18
C THR A 186 -36.54 0.52 -8.93
N LYS A 187 -35.75 1.60 -8.88
CA LYS A 187 -34.44 1.66 -9.53
C LYS A 187 -33.38 0.99 -8.68
N SER A 188 -32.34 0.49 -9.35
CA SER A 188 -31.19 -0.15 -8.73
C SER A 188 -29.92 0.22 -9.50
N SER A 189 -28.86 0.49 -8.74
CA SER A 189 -27.52 0.66 -9.27
C SER A 189 -26.55 -0.19 -8.46
N THR A 190 -25.56 -0.77 -9.13
CA THR A 190 -24.48 -1.52 -8.48
C THR A 190 -23.21 -0.71 -8.60
N ILE A 191 -22.72 -0.18 -7.47
CA ILE A 191 -21.56 0.71 -7.42
C ILE A 191 -20.32 -0.10 -7.03
N ASN A 192 -19.28 -0.04 -7.86
CA ASN A 192 -17.96 -0.56 -7.56
C ASN A 192 -17.08 0.56 -7.00
N PHE A 193 -16.28 0.27 -5.97
CA PHE A 193 -15.36 1.20 -5.34
C PHE A 193 -13.92 0.76 -5.61
N ASN A 194 -13.14 1.61 -6.27
CA ASN A 194 -11.74 1.35 -6.58
C ASN A 194 -10.83 2.38 -5.91
N PHE A 195 -9.97 1.91 -5.01
CA PHE A 195 -8.95 2.73 -4.36
C PHE A 195 -7.61 2.45 -5.03
N LEU A 196 -7.01 3.49 -5.61
CA LEU A 196 -5.74 3.37 -6.31
C LEU A 196 -4.65 4.16 -5.57
N GLY A 197 -3.64 3.44 -5.08
CA GLY A 197 -2.41 4.02 -4.54
C GLY A 197 -1.36 4.23 -5.63
N THR A 198 -0.69 5.39 -5.64
CA THR A 198 0.40 5.70 -6.58
C THR A 198 1.75 5.70 -5.87
N GLN A 199 2.79 5.23 -6.56
CA GLN A 199 4.15 5.24 -6.01
C GLN A 199 4.73 6.65 -5.98
N ARG A 200 5.57 6.95 -4.97
CA ARG A 200 6.41 8.16 -4.95
C ARG A 200 7.46 8.17 -6.06
N VAL A 201 7.93 9.35 -6.44
CA VAL A 201 9.06 9.51 -7.37
C VAL A 201 10.32 8.85 -6.78
N GLY A 202 11.08 8.17 -7.63
CA GLY A 202 12.33 7.51 -7.23
C GLY A 202 13.39 8.51 -6.74
N THR A 203 14.23 8.06 -5.80
CA THR A 203 15.37 8.83 -5.28
C THR A 203 16.63 7.97 -5.39
N SER A 204 17.79 8.60 -5.67
CA SER A 204 19.09 7.91 -5.62
C SER A 204 19.34 7.29 -4.24
N LYS A 205 20.05 6.16 -4.20
CA LYS A 205 20.39 5.40 -2.98
C LYS A 205 21.89 5.37 -2.78
#